data_AF-A0A6A5XD49-F1
#
_entry.id   AF-A0A6A5XD49-F1
#
_cell.length_a   1.000
_cell.length_b   1.000
_cell.length_c   1.000
_cell.angle_alpha   90.00
_cell.angle_beta   90.00
_cell.angle_gamma   90.00
#
_symmetry.space_group_name_H-M   'P 1'
#
loop_
_entity.id
_entity.type
_entity.pdbx_description
1 polymer ?
#
loop_
_entity_poly.entity_id
_entity_poly.type
_entity_poly.pdbx_seq_one_letter_code
_entity_poly.pdbx_strand_id
1 'polypeptide(L)'
;MGFEYALVHVKYTIPPAILLTQLYRPLFSKLDAYKIVFLITIAVVSTIPWDSYLIRTRIWSYPSHVIIGPKLFDIPIEEVFFFIIQTYNTSLFYLILSKPTFQPIYLRVERHGSDRLWPWYKLIGQWSFISIIALGWSLVKGGVEGTYTGLILIWAVPFLLLLWSLAYQFILGLPLSNTLVPIAIPTLYLWIIDTLALKRGTWVINTGTKVGLHLWDGLEIEEALFFLVTNTLIIFGQIAFDHALSILYTFPDLFPDAPLLPSPLLLIRALLTAVYRWDEDRINGLKEAVTRLKKKSRSFYFASSTFQGQLRTDLLLLYSFCRVADDLVDDAATASEASAWIAKLHRYLELIYSRDEKTDTRISDYVVQNFPPGTQYALLQLPYLKISRQPLEDLLHGFETDLEFTPTSHPINTESDLQTYAHRVAGTVARMCIECIFYDYQCTSTTPSFERDQKQRIIDAGDVAGIALQYVNIARDIAVDAKMGRVYIPTTWLTAEGLSHDSILKDPHGVHVESLRTKLLDKAFALYDQASEAIEELPVEARGPIRVAVESYMEIGRVLRQEGYVVKAGRATVPKIRRLRVAWKALKGRLQK
;
A
#
# COMPACT_ATOMS: atom_id res chain seq x y z
N MET A 1 36.61 20.66 24.05
CA MET A 1 36.63 19.32 23.41
C MET A 1 35.62 19.40 22.27
N GLY A 2 36.05 19.22 21.02
CA GLY A 2 35.25 19.45 19.80
C GLY A 2 34.19 18.40 19.52
N PHE A 3 33.24 18.22 20.44
CA PHE A 3 32.17 17.23 20.29
C PHE A 3 30.78 17.86 20.31
N GLU A 4 30.67 19.18 20.34
CA GLU A 4 29.38 19.85 20.51
C GLU A 4 28.44 19.58 19.34
N TYR A 5 28.95 19.62 18.09
CA TYR A 5 28.13 19.28 16.94
C TYR A 5 27.74 17.79 16.92
N ALA A 6 28.70 16.89 17.17
CA ALA A 6 28.41 15.47 17.31
C ALA A 6 27.34 15.18 18.40
N LEU A 7 27.36 15.95 19.50
CA LEU A 7 26.40 15.82 20.58
C LEU A 7 24.98 16.28 20.17
N VAL A 8 24.86 17.24 19.25
CA VAL A 8 23.57 17.58 18.63
C VAL A 8 22.99 16.35 17.93
N HIS A 9 23.80 15.60 17.18
CA HIS A 9 23.32 14.38 16.53
C HIS A 9 22.86 13.31 17.51
N VAL A 10 23.69 13.01 18.50
CA VAL A 10 23.40 12.01 19.54
C VAL A 10 22.11 12.33 20.29
N LYS A 11 21.83 13.62 20.54
CA LYS A 11 20.64 14.05 21.28
C LYS A 11 19.40 14.18 20.41
N TYR A 12 19.55 14.64 19.16
CA TYR A 12 18.40 15.17 18.42
C TYR A 12 18.17 14.54 17.04
N THR A 13 19.15 13.92 16.37
CA THR A 13 18.90 13.35 15.03
C THR A 13 18.97 11.82 15.02
N ILE A 14 19.85 11.22 15.82
CA ILE A 14 19.98 9.76 15.95
C ILE A 14 18.78 9.14 16.70
N PRO A 15 18.28 9.71 17.83
CA PRO A 15 17.15 9.09 18.53
C PRO A 15 15.86 9.01 17.70
N PRO A 16 15.45 10.06 16.94
CA PRO A 16 14.36 9.93 15.98
C PRO A 16 14.62 8.86 14.91
N ALA A 17 15.85 8.74 14.40
CA ALA A 17 16.19 7.72 13.41
C ALA A 17 15.98 6.31 13.94
N ILE A 18 16.45 6.04 15.16
CA ILE A 18 16.25 4.75 15.84
C ILE A 18 14.76 4.50 16.03
N LEU A 19 14.01 5.47 16.55
CA LEU A 19 12.57 5.33 16.82
C LEU A 19 11.77 5.05 15.55
N LEU A 20 11.97 5.87 14.51
CA LEU A 20 11.30 5.72 13.21
C LEU A 20 11.67 4.39 12.55
N THR A 21 12.93 3.95 12.66
CA THR A 21 13.36 2.65 12.16
C THR A 21 12.64 1.51 12.87
N GLN A 22 12.56 1.53 14.21
CA GLN A 22 11.86 0.47 14.95
C GLN A 22 10.35 0.47 14.67
N LEU A 23 9.77 1.64 14.45
CA LEU A 23 8.36 1.77 14.04
C LEU A 23 8.15 1.26 12.61
N TYR A 24 9.05 1.53 11.68
CA TYR A 24 8.83 1.11 10.30
C TYR A 24 9.32 -0.32 9.99
N ARG A 25 10.19 -0.88 10.82
CA ARG A 25 10.87 -2.18 10.64
C ARG A 25 9.97 -3.33 10.16
N PRO A 26 8.76 -3.56 10.72
CA PRO A 26 7.92 -4.69 10.28
C PRO A 26 7.37 -4.54 8.86
N LEU A 27 7.40 -3.33 8.32
CA LEU A 27 6.90 -2.97 6.99
C LEU A 27 8.02 -2.65 6.00
N PHE A 28 9.27 -2.67 6.45
CA PHE A 28 10.43 -2.24 5.68
C PHE A 28 10.80 -3.26 4.62
N SER A 29 10.81 -2.85 3.36
CA SER A 29 11.20 -3.71 2.23
C SER A 29 12.56 -3.33 1.64
N LYS A 30 13.08 -4.20 0.76
CA LYS A 30 14.28 -3.92 -0.04
C LYS A 30 14.10 -2.67 -0.93
N LEU A 31 12.88 -2.47 -1.44
CA LEU A 31 12.56 -1.30 -2.24
C LEU A 31 12.60 -0.01 -1.41
N ASP A 32 12.11 -0.06 -0.17
CA ASP A 32 12.18 1.09 0.76
C ASP A 32 13.65 1.43 1.09
N ALA A 33 14.48 0.42 1.34
CA ALA A 33 15.92 0.60 1.54
C ALA A 33 16.60 1.23 0.31
N TYR A 34 16.32 0.69 -0.88
CA TYR A 34 16.84 1.22 -2.14
C TYR A 34 16.45 2.69 -2.34
N LYS A 35 15.18 3.04 -2.11
CA LYS A 35 14.66 4.40 -2.21
C LYS A 35 15.38 5.37 -1.27
N ILE A 36 15.58 4.97 -0.01
CA ILE A 36 16.30 5.78 0.99
C ILE A 36 17.77 5.98 0.57
N VAL A 37 18.47 4.91 0.20
CA VAL A 37 19.88 4.96 -0.22
C VAL A 37 20.05 5.83 -1.47
N PHE A 38 19.12 5.70 -2.43
CA PHE A 38 19.08 6.51 -3.63
C PHE A 38 18.98 8.01 -3.33
N LEU A 39 18.05 8.41 -2.45
CA LEU A 39 17.91 9.82 -2.08
C LEU A 39 19.06 10.34 -1.22
N ILE A 40 19.61 9.54 -0.29
CA ILE A 40 20.80 9.91 0.46
C ILE A 40 21.97 10.17 -0.50
N THR A 41 22.14 9.32 -1.51
CA THR A 41 23.19 9.49 -2.52
C THR A 41 23.02 10.80 -3.27
N ILE A 42 21.80 11.10 -3.74
CA ILE A 42 21.50 12.37 -4.42
C ILE A 42 21.77 13.56 -3.51
N ALA A 43 21.28 13.53 -2.27
CA ALA A 43 21.45 14.63 -1.31
C ALA A 43 22.93 14.89 -1.02
N VAL A 44 23.72 13.86 -0.70
CA VAL A 44 25.14 14.03 -0.40
C VAL A 44 25.90 14.55 -1.62
N VAL A 45 25.70 13.97 -2.80
CA VAL A 45 26.41 14.37 -4.02
C VAL A 45 26.05 15.78 -4.47
N SER A 46 24.78 16.19 -4.33
CA SER A 46 24.34 17.51 -4.75
C SER A 46 24.65 18.62 -3.75
N THR A 47 24.73 18.31 -2.45
CA THR A 47 25.00 19.31 -1.40
C THR A 47 26.50 19.59 -1.23
N ILE A 48 27.39 18.59 -1.37
CA ILE A 48 28.83 18.77 -1.13
C ILE A 48 29.43 19.97 -1.89
N PRO A 49 29.23 20.14 -3.21
CA PRO A 49 29.84 21.27 -3.93
C PRO A 49 29.34 22.64 -3.45
N TRP A 50 28.06 22.73 -3.10
CA TRP A 50 27.42 23.95 -2.62
C TRP A 50 27.89 24.31 -1.21
N ASP A 51 27.90 23.34 -0.30
CA ASP A 51 28.28 23.55 1.09
C ASP A 51 29.77 23.89 1.22
N SER A 52 30.62 23.17 0.47
CA SER A 52 32.05 23.49 0.34
C SER A 52 32.29 24.93 -0.13
N TYR A 53 31.49 25.41 -1.08
CA TYR A 53 31.55 26.80 -1.56
C TYR A 53 31.17 27.81 -0.46
N LEU A 54 30.11 27.55 0.32
CA LEU A 54 29.71 28.43 1.42
C LEU A 54 30.80 28.56 2.49
N ILE A 55 31.46 27.45 2.81
CA ILE A 55 32.56 27.43 3.79
C ILE A 55 33.77 28.21 3.25
N ARG A 56 34.16 27.97 1.99
CA ARG A 56 35.32 28.64 1.37
C ARG A 56 35.13 30.15 1.21
N THR A 57 33.90 30.58 0.95
CA THR A 57 33.53 32.00 0.84
C THR A 57 33.23 32.64 2.20
N ARG A 58 33.40 31.88 3.30
CA ARG A 58 33.12 32.33 4.67
C ARG A 58 31.69 32.83 4.85
N ILE A 59 30.72 32.33 4.09
CA ILE A 59 29.30 32.60 4.36
C ILE A 59 28.89 31.79 5.60
N TRP A 60 29.40 30.55 5.65
CA TRP A 60 29.22 29.62 6.75
C TRP A 60 30.57 29.30 7.40
N SER A 61 30.62 29.25 8.74
CA SER A 61 31.81 28.83 9.48
C SER A 61 31.47 27.95 10.69
N TYR A 62 32.41 27.03 10.99
CA TYR A 62 32.37 26.15 12.15
C TYR A 62 33.56 26.45 13.06
N PRO A 63 33.33 26.83 14.33
CA PRO A 63 34.43 27.00 15.28
C PRO A 63 35.23 25.70 15.43
N SER A 64 36.56 25.77 15.42
CA SER A 64 37.41 24.57 15.50
C SER A 64 37.25 23.78 16.81
N HIS A 65 36.72 24.41 17.86
CA HIS A 65 36.50 23.80 19.16
C HIS A 65 35.15 23.10 19.32
N VAL A 66 34.27 23.11 18.30
CA VAL A 66 32.95 22.46 18.32
C VAL A 66 32.86 21.20 17.44
N ILE A 67 33.79 21.04 16.48
CA ILE A 67 33.88 19.91 15.55
C ILE A 67 34.97 18.90 15.95
N ILE A 68 34.80 17.64 15.57
CA ILE A 68 35.69 16.51 15.88
C ILE A 68 37.02 16.63 15.13
N GLY A 69 37.03 17.28 13.97
CA GLY A 69 38.25 17.62 13.23
C GLY A 69 38.30 17.14 11.76
N PRO A 70 37.89 15.89 11.41
CA PRO A 70 37.90 15.43 10.03
C PRO A 70 36.98 16.25 9.13
N LYS A 71 37.45 16.55 7.92
CA LYS A 71 36.70 17.30 6.90
C LYS A 71 36.73 16.61 5.55
N LEU A 72 35.64 16.73 4.80
CA LEU A 72 35.50 16.29 3.41
C LEU A 72 35.22 17.53 2.55
N PHE A 73 36.13 17.89 1.65
CA PHE A 73 36.04 19.14 0.86
C PHE A 73 35.74 20.39 1.72
N ASP A 74 36.45 20.53 2.84
CA ASP A 74 36.29 21.61 3.85
C ASP A 74 35.06 21.52 4.76
N ILE A 75 34.14 20.59 4.48
CA ILE A 75 32.92 20.34 5.25
C ILE A 75 33.23 19.40 6.43
N PRO A 76 32.89 19.76 7.68
CA PRO A 76 33.01 18.84 8.82
C PRO A 76 32.26 17.53 8.58
N ILE A 77 32.81 16.40 9.05
CA ILE A 77 32.15 15.09 8.84
C ILE A 77 30.77 15.01 9.50
N GLU A 78 30.55 15.78 10.56
CA GLU A 78 29.25 15.93 11.24
C GLU A 78 28.20 16.56 10.33
N GLU A 79 28.58 17.55 9.52
CA GLU A 79 27.69 18.16 8.54
C GLU A 79 27.37 17.19 7.39
N VAL A 80 28.36 16.44 6.91
CA VAL A 80 28.11 15.36 5.94
C VAL A 80 27.16 14.30 6.53
N PHE A 81 27.32 13.98 7.81
CA PHE A 81 26.40 13.09 8.53
C PHE A 81 25.01 13.71 8.68
N PHE A 82 24.90 15.03 8.86
CA PHE A 82 23.63 15.75 8.87
C PHE A 82 22.84 15.52 7.57
N PHE A 83 23.48 15.65 6.41
CA PHE A 83 22.83 15.40 5.10
C PHE A 83 22.23 13.99 5.05
N ILE A 84 22.96 12.99 5.57
CA ILE A 84 22.54 11.58 5.59
C ILE A 84 21.37 11.38 6.56
N ILE A 85 21.51 11.81 7.81
CA ILE A 85 20.54 11.52 8.87
C ILE A 85 19.24 12.30 8.71
N GLN A 86 19.29 13.53 8.19
CA GLN A 86 18.10 14.29 7.82
C GLN A 86 17.33 13.56 6.72
N THR A 87 18.01 13.22 5.62
CA THR A 87 17.40 12.51 4.48
C THR A 87 16.80 11.19 4.93
N TYR A 88 17.49 10.45 5.79
CA TYR A 88 17.01 9.19 6.37
C TYR A 88 15.74 9.38 7.22
N ASN A 89 15.75 10.31 8.17
CA ASN A 89 14.62 10.58 9.07
C ASN A 89 13.37 11.05 8.31
N THR A 90 13.53 12.04 7.43
CA THR A 90 12.43 12.59 6.62
C THR A 90 11.88 11.52 5.67
N SER A 91 12.76 10.68 5.10
CA SER A 91 12.34 9.55 4.26
C SER A 91 11.56 8.47 5.03
N LEU A 92 12.02 8.06 6.22
CA LEU A 92 11.29 7.09 7.04
C LEU A 92 9.93 7.63 7.47
N PHE A 93 9.88 8.91 7.87
CA PHE A 93 8.63 9.54 8.27
C PHE A 93 7.63 9.60 7.09
N TYR A 94 8.11 9.94 5.89
CA TYR A 94 7.32 9.83 4.66
C TYR A 94 6.78 8.41 4.44
N LEU A 95 7.65 7.39 4.51
CA LEU A 95 7.28 6.00 4.26
C LEU A 95 6.22 5.47 5.24
N ILE A 96 6.28 5.89 6.51
CA ILE A 96 5.25 5.56 7.51
C ILE A 96 3.90 6.16 7.12
N LEU A 97 3.88 7.43 6.73
CA LEU A 97 2.64 8.14 6.42
C LEU A 97 2.06 7.74 5.05
N SER A 98 2.90 7.36 4.09
CA SER A 98 2.48 7.01 2.74
C SER A 98 2.04 5.56 2.58
N LYS A 99 2.48 4.63 3.44
CA LYS A 99 2.18 3.19 3.35
C LYS A 99 0.68 2.87 3.14
N PRO A 100 -0.28 3.51 3.85
CA PRO A 100 -1.70 3.22 3.66
C PRO A 100 -2.21 3.56 2.26
N THR A 101 -1.61 4.56 1.62
CA THR A 101 -2.05 5.09 0.32
C THR A 101 -1.69 4.13 -0.80
N PHE A 102 -2.68 3.72 -1.58
CA PHE A 102 -2.44 3.04 -2.85
C PHE A 102 -2.25 4.12 -3.93
N GLN A 103 -1.01 4.47 -4.23
CA GLN A 103 -0.66 5.60 -5.11
C GLN A 103 -1.12 5.46 -6.58
N PRO A 104 -1.20 4.27 -7.20
CA PRO A 104 -1.63 4.13 -8.60
C PRO A 104 -2.95 4.82 -8.97
N ILE A 105 -3.92 4.90 -8.06
CA ILE A 105 -5.22 5.55 -8.33
C ILE A 105 -5.14 7.08 -8.46
N TYR A 106 -3.99 7.68 -8.15
CA TYR A 106 -3.74 9.11 -8.26
C TYR A 106 -3.09 9.49 -9.60
N LEU A 107 -2.75 8.51 -10.45
CA LEU A 107 -2.39 8.78 -11.84
C LEU A 107 -3.58 9.40 -12.58
N ARG A 108 -3.31 10.35 -13.47
CA ARG A 108 -4.35 11.06 -14.22
C ARG A 108 -4.00 11.17 -15.69
N VAL A 109 -4.99 10.91 -16.54
CA VAL A 109 -4.88 11.12 -17.98
C VAL A 109 -5.43 12.52 -18.30
N GLU A 110 -4.65 13.34 -19.01
CA GLU A 110 -4.98 14.73 -19.33
C GLU A 110 -5.86 14.84 -20.61
N ARG A 111 -6.97 14.10 -20.69
CA ARG A 111 -7.83 14.06 -21.90
C ARG A 111 -9.22 14.68 -21.76
N HIS A 112 -9.90 14.56 -20.61
CA HIS A 112 -11.30 14.95 -20.47
C HIS A 112 -11.65 15.71 -19.17
N GLY A 113 -12.73 16.51 -19.21
CA GLY A 113 -13.37 17.09 -18.03
C GLY A 113 -12.53 18.08 -17.21
N SER A 114 -12.62 17.95 -15.87
CA SER A 114 -11.89 18.77 -14.89
C SER A 114 -10.38 18.67 -15.01
N ASP A 115 -9.87 17.65 -15.72
CA ASP A 115 -8.44 17.42 -15.82
C ASP A 115 -7.72 18.32 -16.85
N ARG A 116 -8.45 19.18 -17.58
CA ARG A 116 -7.86 20.19 -18.50
C ARG A 116 -7.03 21.26 -17.80
N LEU A 117 -7.20 21.45 -16.49
CA LEU A 117 -6.46 22.45 -15.72
C LEU A 117 -5.07 21.95 -15.26
N TRP A 118 -4.81 20.64 -15.28
CA TRP A 118 -3.53 20.09 -14.82
C TRP A 118 -2.31 20.59 -15.60
N PRO A 119 -2.33 20.66 -16.95
CA PRO A 119 -1.24 21.28 -17.69
C PRO A 119 -0.94 22.70 -17.23
N TRP A 120 -1.97 23.48 -16.87
CA TRP A 120 -1.80 24.82 -16.31
C TRP A 120 -1.17 24.80 -14.93
N TYR A 121 -1.57 23.88 -14.03
CA TYR A 121 -0.91 23.74 -12.73
C TYR A 121 0.58 23.41 -12.88
N LYS A 122 0.94 22.53 -13.83
CA LYS A 122 2.33 22.26 -14.18
C LYS A 122 3.06 23.55 -14.58
N LEU A 123 2.53 24.27 -15.57
CA LEU A 123 3.13 25.50 -16.09
C LEU A 123 3.25 26.59 -15.03
N ILE A 124 2.19 26.80 -14.24
CA ILE A 124 2.18 27.79 -13.15
C ILE A 124 3.31 27.49 -12.16
N GLY A 125 3.43 26.25 -11.69
CA GLY A 125 4.50 25.90 -10.77
C GLY A 125 5.89 26.00 -11.41
N GLN A 126 6.04 25.67 -12.70
CA GLN A 126 7.30 25.88 -13.43
C GLN A 126 7.69 27.36 -13.47
N TRP A 127 6.75 28.25 -13.85
CA TRP A 127 6.95 29.69 -13.86
C TRP A 127 7.25 30.24 -12.47
N SER A 128 6.57 29.76 -11.43
CA SER A 128 6.87 30.14 -10.04
C SER A 128 8.31 29.77 -9.66
N PHE A 129 8.75 28.54 -9.92
CA PHE A 129 10.12 28.13 -9.60
C PHE A 129 11.18 28.87 -10.43
N ILE A 130 10.93 29.10 -11.73
CA ILE A 130 11.82 29.91 -12.57
C ILE A 130 11.95 31.33 -12.01
N SER A 131 10.83 31.93 -11.56
CA SER A 131 10.84 33.27 -10.96
C SER A 131 11.63 33.31 -9.66
N ILE A 132 11.54 32.26 -8.84
CA ILE A 132 12.31 32.13 -7.59
C ILE A 132 13.81 31.96 -7.88
N ILE A 133 14.19 31.21 -8.94
CA ILE A 133 15.58 31.08 -9.37
C ILE A 133 16.13 32.45 -9.82
N ALA A 134 15.35 33.19 -10.62
CA ALA A 134 15.72 34.53 -11.06
C ALA A 134 15.89 35.50 -9.87
N LEU A 135 15.00 35.42 -8.87
CA LEU A 135 15.13 36.16 -7.62
C LEU A 135 16.43 35.79 -6.88
N GLY A 136 16.73 34.49 -6.75
CA GLY A 136 17.98 34.03 -6.14
C GLY A 136 19.22 34.60 -6.83
N TRP A 137 19.23 34.60 -8.17
CA TRP A 137 20.32 35.21 -8.96
C TRP A 137 20.43 36.72 -8.74
N SER A 138 19.30 37.42 -8.65
CA SER A 138 19.25 38.85 -8.34
C SER A 138 19.85 39.16 -6.97
N LEU A 139 19.55 38.35 -5.95
CA LEU A 139 20.10 38.49 -4.60
C LEU A 139 21.63 38.30 -4.59
N VAL A 140 22.13 37.25 -5.24
CA VAL A 140 23.59 37.01 -5.31
C VAL A 140 24.33 38.11 -6.07
N LYS A 141 23.71 38.70 -7.10
CA LYS A 141 24.30 39.80 -7.88
C LYS A 141 24.20 41.16 -7.14
N GLY A 142 23.18 41.33 -6.32
CA GLY A 142 22.80 42.60 -5.70
C GLY A 142 23.72 43.10 -4.58
N GLY A 143 24.62 42.27 -4.04
CA GLY A 143 25.57 42.67 -3.01
C GLY A 143 25.74 41.62 -1.92
N VAL A 144 26.33 42.01 -0.79
CA VAL A 144 26.66 41.10 0.32
C VAL A 144 25.38 40.63 1.04
N GLU A 145 24.43 41.54 1.28
CA GLU A 145 23.18 41.26 2.01
C GLU A 145 22.24 40.34 1.21
N GLY A 146 21.76 39.25 1.82
CA GLY A 146 20.89 38.27 1.17
C GLY A 146 21.59 37.30 0.21
N THR A 147 22.93 37.34 0.13
CA THR A 147 23.70 36.37 -0.66
C THR A 147 23.41 34.94 -0.22
N TYR A 148 23.29 34.69 1.10
CA TYR A 148 23.02 33.34 1.61
C TYR A 148 21.67 32.81 1.12
N THR A 149 20.60 33.60 1.27
CA THR A 149 19.27 33.30 0.71
C THR A 149 19.35 33.02 -0.79
N GLY A 150 20.05 33.88 -1.54
CA GLY A 150 20.22 33.71 -2.98
C GLY A 150 20.88 32.39 -3.35
N LEU A 151 21.92 31.99 -2.61
CA LEU A 151 22.63 30.73 -2.84
C LEU A 151 21.79 29.50 -2.48
N ILE A 152 20.94 29.55 -1.44
CA ILE A 152 19.96 28.49 -1.16
C ILE A 152 19.02 28.32 -2.36
N LEU A 153 18.46 29.43 -2.87
CA LEU A 153 17.49 29.41 -3.95
C LEU A 153 18.10 28.90 -5.27
N ILE A 154 19.28 29.38 -5.66
CA ILE A 154 19.95 28.97 -6.92
C ILE A 154 20.34 27.49 -6.89
N TRP A 155 20.67 26.94 -5.72
CA TRP A 155 21.02 25.53 -5.59
C TRP A 155 19.80 24.61 -5.58
N ALA A 156 18.84 24.85 -4.67
CA ALA A 156 17.77 23.91 -4.42
C ALA A 156 16.61 24.01 -5.43
N VAL A 157 16.26 25.21 -5.85
CA VAL A 157 15.04 25.45 -6.64
C VAL A 157 15.11 24.84 -8.05
N PRO A 158 16.26 24.74 -8.74
CA PRO A 158 16.36 23.97 -9.97
C PRO A 158 15.97 22.50 -9.82
N PHE A 159 16.31 21.86 -8.70
CA PHE A 159 15.85 20.50 -8.41
C PHE A 159 14.35 20.46 -8.16
N LEU A 160 13.79 21.43 -7.42
CA LEU A 160 12.34 21.52 -7.22
C LEU A 160 11.58 21.73 -8.54
N LEU A 161 12.11 22.56 -9.45
CA LEU A 161 11.56 22.77 -10.78
C LEU A 161 11.55 21.45 -11.58
N LEU A 162 12.64 20.69 -11.55
CA LEU A 162 12.72 19.39 -12.21
C LEU A 162 11.70 18.40 -11.60
N LEU A 163 11.71 18.24 -10.28
CA LEU A 163 10.81 17.31 -9.58
C LEU A 163 9.34 17.68 -9.78
N TRP A 164 9.01 18.97 -9.72
CA TRP A 164 7.67 19.45 -10.07
C TRP A 164 7.30 19.08 -11.50
N SER A 165 8.18 19.37 -12.46
CA SER A 165 7.92 19.08 -13.87
C SER A 165 7.65 17.60 -14.15
N LEU A 166 8.22 16.70 -13.36
CA LEU A 166 8.09 15.24 -13.48
C LEU A 166 6.96 14.65 -12.62
N ALA A 167 6.56 15.29 -11.51
CA ALA A 167 5.69 14.69 -10.51
C ALA A 167 4.58 15.60 -9.97
N TYR A 168 4.29 16.73 -10.61
CA TYR A 168 3.28 17.70 -10.16
C TYR A 168 1.90 17.06 -9.89
N GLN A 169 1.48 16.08 -10.71
CA GLN A 169 0.22 15.37 -10.52
C GLN A 169 0.14 14.69 -9.15
N PHE A 170 1.23 14.04 -8.73
CA PHE A 170 1.30 13.39 -7.42
C PHE A 170 1.51 14.41 -6.29
N ILE A 171 2.34 15.43 -6.50
CA ILE A 171 2.59 16.49 -5.51
C ILE A 171 1.29 17.19 -5.11
N LEU A 172 0.41 17.45 -6.08
CA LEU A 172 -0.88 18.11 -5.84
C LEU A 172 -2.04 17.13 -5.57
N GLY A 173 -1.97 15.91 -6.12
CA GLY A 173 -3.06 14.94 -6.06
C GLY A 173 -3.04 14.04 -4.83
N LEU A 174 -1.87 13.75 -4.27
CA LEU A 174 -1.75 12.88 -3.10
C LEU A 174 -2.32 13.55 -1.83
N PRO A 175 -2.78 12.75 -0.84
CA PRO A 175 -3.25 13.30 0.43
C PRO A 175 -2.15 14.12 1.14
N LEU A 176 -2.56 15.10 1.96
CA LEU A 176 -1.62 15.93 2.74
C LEU A 176 -0.73 15.12 3.68
N SER A 177 -1.16 13.92 4.09
CA SER A 177 -0.33 12.98 4.85
C SER A 177 0.91 12.52 4.09
N ASN A 178 0.91 12.59 2.76
CA ASN A 178 2.00 12.15 1.90
C ASN A 178 2.82 13.34 1.38
N THR A 179 2.31 14.56 1.48
CA THR A 179 2.93 15.76 0.89
C THR A 179 3.29 16.77 1.99
N LEU A 180 2.31 17.49 2.51
CA LEU A 180 2.55 18.60 3.45
C LEU A 180 3.03 18.14 4.83
N VAL A 181 2.41 17.12 5.42
CA VAL A 181 2.76 16.64 6.77
C VAL A 181 4.21 16.17 6.88
N PRO A 182 4.74 15.33 5.95
CA PRO A 182 6.13 14.90 6.01
C PRO A 182 7.14 15.99 5.63
N ILE A 183 6.70 17.15 5.11
CA ILE A 183 7.54 18.35 4.99
C ILE A 183 7.48 19.13 6.30
N ALA A 184 6.28 19.46 6.78
CA ALA A 184 6.06 20.39 7.88
C ALA A 184 6.59 19.87 9.21
N ILE A 185 6.37 18.59 9.55
CA ILE A 185 6.77 18.03 10.86
C ILE A 185 8.30 17.97 10.99
N PRO A 186 9.07 17.38 10.05
CA PRO A 186 10.53 17.41 10.13
C PRO A 186 11.11 18.83 10.05
N THR A 187 10.49 19.73 9.28
CA THR A 187 10.94 21.13 9.18
C THR A 187 10.78 21.85 10.51
N LEU A 188 9.60 21.78 11.13
CA LEU A 188 9.36 22.37 12.45
C LEU A 188 10.27 21.78 13.52
N TYR A 189 10.53 20.47 13.45
CA TYR A 189 11.47 19.81 14.35
C TYR A 189 12.87 20.39 14.20
N LEU A 190 13.39 20.49 12.97
CA LEU A 190 14.73 21.02 12.72
C LEU A 190 14.84 22.52 13.06
N TRP A 191 13.80 23.32 12.84
CA TRP A 191 13.74 24.71 13.30
C TRP A 191 13.98 24.82 14.81
N ILE A 192 13.37 23.93 15.61
CA ILE A 192 13.56 23.91 17.06
C ILE A 192 15.00 23.49 17.41
N ILE A 193 15.54 22.46 16.75
CA ILE A 193 16.90 21.97 17.02
C ILE A 193 17.94 23.03 16.66
N ASP A 194 17.78 23.68 15.51
CA ASP A 194 18.68 24.74 15.04
C ASP A 194 18.67 25.95 15.99
N THR A 195 17.49 26.38 16.43
CA THR A 195 17.36 27.45 17.46
C THR A 195 18.18 27.10 18.72
N LEU A 196 18.14 25.84 19.16
CA LEU A 196 18.91 25.38 20.32
C LEU A 196 20.41 25.30 20.05
N ALA A 197 20.82 24.99 18.82
CA ALA A 197 22.22 24.87 18.42
C ALA A 197 22.88 26.24 18.20
N LEU A 198 22.17 27.19 17.57
CA LEU A 198 22.60 28.58 17.39
C LEU A 198 22.76 29.29 18.74
N LYS A 199 21.81 29.11 19.68
CA LYS A 199 21.93 29.64 21.05
C LYS A 199 23.15 29.09 21.81
N ARG A 200 23.74 27.99 21.36
CA ARG A 200 24.96 27.38 21.93
C ARG A 200 26.24 27.74 21.16
N GLY A 201 26.13 28.42 20.02
CA GLY A 201 27.29 28.78 19.19
C GLY A 201 27.88 27.62 18.39
N THR A 202 27.08 26.58 18.13
CA THR A 202 27.54 25.35 17.43
C THR A 202 27.96 25.63 15.99
N TRP A 203 27.38 26.63 15.34
CA TRP A 203 27.82 27.20 14.06
C TRP A 203 27.44 28.67 14.00
N VAL A 204 28.13 29.42 13.14
CA VAL A 204 27.91 30.87 12.97
C VAL A 204 27.85 31.20 11.48
N ILE A 205 26.77 31.87 11.10
CA ILE A 205 26.60 32.44 9.76
C ILE A 205 26.97 33.92 9.85
N ASN A 206 27.75 34.41 8.88
CA ASN A 206 28.31 35.76 8.95
C ASN A 206 27.26 36.86 8.75
N THR A 207 27.28 37.85 9.64
CA THR A 207 26.27 38.93 9.76
C THR A 207 26.12 39.80 8.52
N GLY A 208 27.14 39.89 7.67
CA GLY A 208 27.08 40.68 6.43
C GLY A 208 26.31 40.04 5.28
N THR A 209 26.01 38.73 5.36
CA THR A 209 25.47 37.95 4.23
C THR A 209 23.98 37.63 4.32
N LYS A 210 23.34 38.04 5.41
CA LYS A 210 21.95 37.76 5.77
C LYS A 210 21.06 38.97 5.55
N VAL A 211 19.77 38.75 5.44
CA VAL A 211 18.72 39.78 5.39
C VAL A 211 18.43 40.36 6.79
N GLY A 212 18.82 39.66 7.86
CA GLY A 212 18.65 40.12 9.25
C GLY A 212 17.25 39.92 9.82
N LEU A 213 16.37 39.21 9.11
CA LEU A 213 15.03 38.83 9.58
C LEU A 213 15.05 37.52 10.35
N HIS A 214 14.27 37.45 11.41
CA HIS A 214 14.13 36.25 12.24
C HIS A 214 12.68 35.75 12.17
N LEU A 215 12.50 34.44 12.05
CA LEU A 215 11.18 33.82 12.14
C LEU A 215 10.67 33.87 13.59
N TRP A 216 11.57 33.61 14.54
CA TRP A 216 11.39 33.86 15.97
C TRP A 216 12.76 34.07 16.64
N ASP A 217 12.76 34.36 17.95
CA ASP A 217 14.00 34.59 18.71
C ASP A 217 14.98 33.41 18.62
N GLY A 218 16.12 33.63 17.96
CA GLY A 218 17.18 32.66 17.74
C GLY A 218 17.03 31.77 16.49
N LEU A 219 16.09 32.06 15.59
CA LEU A 219 15.97 31.38 14.29
C LEU A 219 15.88 32.40 13.15
N GLU A 220 16.94 32.42 12.32
CA GLU A 220 17.04 33.28 11.16
C GLU A 220 16.15 32.78 10.01
N ILE A 221 15.64 33.69 9.18
CA ILE A 221 14.72 33.31 8.10
C ILE A 221 15.40 32.42 7.06
N GLU A 222 16.71 32.57 6.87
CA GLU A 222 17.52 31.79 5.94
C GLU A 222 17.64 30.33 6.39
N GLU A 223 17.87 30.08 7.69
CA GLU A 223 17.89 28.73 8.25
C GLU A 223 16.49 28.10 8.21
N ALA A 224 15.46 28.90 8.53
CA ALA A 224 14.09 28.43 8.40
C ALA A 224 13.77 28.00 6.96
N LEU A 225 14.18 28.81 5.99
CA LEU A 225 14.06 28.53 4.56
C LEU A 225 14.88 27.29 4.15
N PHE A 226 16.12 27.16 4.62
CA PHE A 226 17.00 26.04 4.33
C PHE A 226 16.36 24.71 4.74
N PHE A 227 15.89 24.57 5.98
CA PHE A 227 15.25 23.32 6.43
C PHE A 227 13.92 23.04 5.72
N LEU A 228 13.14 24.08 5.41
CA LEU A 228 11.90 23.93 4.64
C LEU A 228 12.18 23.40 3.23
N VAL A 229 13.14 24.01 2.54
CA VAL A 229 13.48 23.68 1.15
C VAL A 229 14.14 22.31 1.06
N THR A 230 15.06 21.97 1.97
CA THR A 230 15.70 20.65 1.99
C THR A 230 14.72 19.51 2.29
N ASN A 231 13.80 19.68 3.25
CA ASN A 231 12.74 18.69 3.47
C ASN A 231 11.77 18.62 2.28
N THR A 232 11.46 19.76 1.64
CA THR A 232 10.64 19.77 0.41
C THR A 232 11.32 18.98 -0.71
N LEU A 233 12.64 19.15 -0.90
CA LEU A 233 13.42 18.37 -1.87
C LEU A 233 13.35 16.87 -1.60
N ILE A 234 13.55 16.46 -0.35
CA ILE A 234 13.50 15.05 0.04
C ILE A 234 12.10 14.48 -0.26
N ILE A 235 11.03 15.17 0.13
CA ILE A 235 9.66 14.70 -0.07
C ILE A 235 9.25 14.72 -1.54
N PHE A 236 9.63 15.74 -2.32
CA PHE A 236 9.37 15.75 -3.76
C PHE A 236 10.17 14.67 -4.48
N GLY A 237 11.40 14.37 -4.04
CA GLY A 237 12.18 13.23 -4.52
C GLY A 237 11.51 11.89 -4.21
N GLN A 238 11.02 11.71 -2.98
CA GLN A 238 10.23 10.53 -2.57
C GLN A 238 8.98 10.37 -3.43
N ILE A 239 8.25 11.46 -3.69
CA ILE A 239 7.03 11.47 -4.50
C ILE A 239 7.34 11.18 -5.97
N ALA A 240 8.39 11.76 -6.54
CA ALA A 240 8.79 11.50 -7.93
C ALA A 240 9.19 10.03 -8.12
N PHE A 241 9.89 9.45 -7.15
CA PHE A 241 10.21 8.03 -7.16
C PHE A 241 8.94 7.16 -7.13
N ASP A 242 8.00 7.47 -6.24
CA ASP A 242 6.72 6.74 -6.16
C ASP A 242 5.82 6.94 -7.38
N HIS A 243 5.91 8.11 -8.03
CA HIS A 243 5.25 8.38 -9.30
C HIS A 243 5.79 7.47 -10.40
N ALA A 244 7.12 7.35 -10.51
CA ALA A 244 7.78 6.43 -11.43
C ALA A 244 7.34 4.98 -11.17
N LEU A 245 7.37 4.52 -9.92
CA LEU A 245 6.92 3.18 -9.53
C LEU A 245 5.45 2.95 -9.87
N SER A 246 4.59 3.93 -9.61
CA SER A 246 3.15 3.82 -9.91
C SER A 246 2.92 3.64 -11.41
N ILE A 247 3.68 4.35 -12.27
CA ILE A 247 3.62 4.18 -13.72
C ILE A 247 4.07 2.76 -14.10
N LEU A 248 5.19 2.28 -13.55
CA LEU A 248 5.71 0.93 -13.82
C LEU A 248 4.72 -0.19 -13.46
N TYR A 249 4.05 -0.09 -12.30
CA TYR A 249 3.12 -1.14 -11.83
C TYR A 249 1.71 -1.03 -12.42
N THR A 250 1.34 0.12 -12.98
CA THR A 250 -0.01 0.32 -13.51
C THR A 250 -0.12 -0.15 -14.96
N PHE A 251 0.92 0.07 -15.78
CA PHE A 251 0.85 -0.11 -17.23
C PHE A 251 1.76 -1.25 -17.73
N PRO A 252 1.30 -2.51 -17.63
CA PRO A 252 2.08 -3.67 -18.08
C PRO A 252 2.40 -3.63 -19.58
N ASP A 253 1.56 -3.01 -20.42
CA ASP A 253 1.81 -2.89 -21.87
C ASP A 253 2.97 -1.93 -22.20
N LEU A 254 3.20 -0.94 -21.34
CA LEU A 254 4.31 0.02 -21.49
C LEU A 254 5.58 -0.48 -20.82
N PHE A 255 5.42 -1.21 -19.72
CA PHE A 255 6.49 -1.70 -18.86
C PHE A 255 6.23 -3.17 -18.48
N PRO A 256 6.44 -4.11 -19.41
CA PRO A 256 6.29 -5.52 -19.10
C PRO A 256 7.34 -5.94 -18.07
N ASP A 257 6.95 -6.80 -17.13
CA ASP A 257 7.81 -7.41 -16.12
C ASP A 257 8.71 -6.41 -15.37
N ALA A 258 8.11 -5.33 -14.87
CA ALA A 258 8.82 -4.32 -14.10
C ALA A 258 9.59 -4.96 -12.92
N PRO A 259 10.92 -4.77 -12.83
CA PRO A 259 11.73 -5.41 -11.80
C PRO A 259 11.38 -4.86 -10.41
N LEU A 260 11.54 -5.69 -9.37
CA LEU A 260 11.32 -5.31 -7.97
C LEU A 260 12.17 -4.10 -7.54
N LEU A 261 13.39 -3.99 -8.09
CA LEU A 261 14.31 -2.88 -7.87
C LEU A 261 14.67 -2.24 -9.23
N PRO A 262 13.86 -1.27 -9.70
CA PRO A 262 14.08 -0.64 -10.99
C PRO A 262 15.34 0.22 -11.01
N SER A 263 16.07 0.18 -12.12
CA SER A 263 17.25 1.02 -12.32
C SER A 263 16.85 2.51 -12.39
N PRO A 264 17.75 3.45 -12.03
CA PRO A 264 17.46 4.88 -12.13
C PRO A 264 17.03 5.31 -13.54
N LEU A 265 17.62 4.71 -14.58
CA LEU A 265 17.25 4.99 -15.97
C LEU A 265 15.81 4.54 -16.28
N LEU A 266 15.37 3.41 -15.75
CA LEU A 266 14.01 2.93 -15.91
C LEU A 266 13.00 3.84 -15.18
N LEU A 267 13.34 4.31 -13.98
CA LEU A 267 12.52 5.28 -13.24
C LEU A 267 12.37 6.59 -14.02
N ILE A 268 13.46 7.11 -14.61
CA ILE A 268 13.43 8.31 -15.46
C ILE A 268 12.58 8.06 -16.71
N ARG A 269 12.73 6.90 -17.36
CA ARG A 269 11.92 6.52 -18.53
C ARG A 269 10.43 6.48 -18.19
N ALA A 270 10.08 5.94 -17.02
CA ALA A 270 8.70 5.95 -16.53
C ALA A 270 8.17 7.39 -16.38
N LEU A 271 8.90 8.26 -15.70
CA LEU A 271 8.50 9.67 -15.50
C LEU A 271 8.38 10.49 -16.79
N LEU A 272 9.18 10.16 -17.82
CA LEU A 272 9.15 10.82 -19.12
C LEU A 272 8.12 10.20 -20.08
N THR A 273 7.40 9.15 -19.67
CA THR A 273 6.38 8.54 -20.50
C THR A 273 5.22 9.51 -20.67
N ALA A 274 4.90 9.83 -21.92
CA ALA A 274 3.88 10.80 -22.23
C ALA A 274 2.51 10.36 -21.70
N VAL A 275 1.82 11.27 -21.01
CA VAL A 275 0.54 11.01 -20.33
C VAL A 275 -0.54 10.49 -21.27
N TYR A 276 -0.52 10.88 -22.55
CA TYR A 276 -1.45 10.36 -23.54
C TYR A 276 -1.25 8.87 -23.86
N ARG A 277 -0.16 8.22 -23.45
CA ARG A 277 0.03 6.78 -23.62
C ARG A 277 -0.57 5.96 -22.49
N TRP A 278 -0.98 6.62 -21.41
CA TRP A 278 -1.52 5.94 -20.24
C TRP A 278 -2.93 5.43 -20.54
N ASP A 279 -3.17 4.19 -20.17
CA ASP A 279 -4.49 3.58 -20.25
C ASP A 279 -5.38 4.12 -19.12
N GLU A 280 -6.38 4.92 -19.50
CA GLU A 280 -7.33 5.52 -18.57
C GLU A 280 -8.25 4.46 -17.93
N ASP A 281 -8.59 3.43 -18.70
CA ASP A 281 -9.45 2.34 -18.26
C ASP A 281 -8.77 1.55 -17.15
N ARG A 282 -7.46 1.27 -17.29
CA ARG A 282 -6.64 0.66 -16.24
C ARG A 282 -6.68 1.45 -14.92
N ILE A 283 -6.54 2.76 -14.97
CA ILE A 283 -6.60 3.61 -13.76
C ILE A 283 -8.01 3.57 -13.15
N ASN A 284 -9.05 3.65 -13.97
CA ASN A 284 -10.44 3.64 -13.50
C ASN A 284 -10.81 2.29 -12.85
N GLY A 285 -10.38 1.18 -13.43
CA GLY A 285 -10.54 -0.15 -12.82
C GLY A 285 -9.86 -0.27 -11.46
N LEU A 286 -8.66 0.28 -11.30
CA LEU A 286 -7.99 0.33 -9.99
C LEU A 286 -8.74 1.20 -8.97
N LYS A 287 -9.26 2.37 -9.38
CA LYS A 287 -10.08 3.23 -8.52
C LYS A 287 -11.34 2.49 -8.05
N GLU A 288 -12.01 1.78 -8.95
CA GLU A 288 -13.17 0.96 -8.62
C GLU A 288 -12.81 -0.19 -7.68
N ALA A 289 -11.73 -0.92 -7.96
CA ALA A 289 -11.27 -2.02 -7.13
C ALA A 289 -11.01 -1.57 -5.67
N VAL A 290 -10.31 -0.45 -5.49
CA VAL A 290 -10.06 0.14 -4.17
C VAL A 290 -11.37 0.58 -3.49
N THR A 291 -12.27 1.20 -4.24
CA THR A 291 -13.57 1.67 -3.71
C THR A 291 -14.42 0.49 -3.26
N ARG A 292 -14.48 -0.57 -4.08
CA ARG A 292 -15.19 -1.82 -3.83
C ARG A 292 -14.65 -2.51 -2.58
N LEU A 293 -13.33 -2.68 -2.46
CA LEU A 293 -12.69 -3.25 -1.26
C LEU A 293 -12.98 -2.42 0.00
N LYS A 294 -12.82 -1.09 -0.07
CA LYS A 294 -13.07 -0.20 1.07
C LYS A 294 -14.52 -0.26 1.55
N LYS A 295 -15.48 -0.40 0.63
CA LYS A 295 -16.92 -0.52 0.92
C LYS A 295 -17.27 -1.87 1.53
N LYS A 296 -16.74 -2.97 0.96
CA LYS A 296 -17.18 -4.35 1.28
C LYS A 296 -16.39 -5.01 2.42
N SER A 297 -15.11 -4.69 2.63
CA SER A 297 -14.32 -5.30 3.72
C SER A 297 -13.35 -4.33 4.39
N ARG A 298 -13.67 -3.94 5.63
CA ARG A 298 -12.78 -3.11 6.46
C ARG A 298 -11.50 -3.83 6.90
N SER A 299 -11.56 -5.14 7.10
CA SER A 299 -10.39 -5.94 7.51
C SER A 299 -9.44 -6.12 6.35
N PHE A 300 -9.94 -6.52 5.16
CA PHE A 300 -9.09 -6.68 3.98
C PHE A 300 -8.60 -5.35 3.41
N TYR A 301 -9.39 -4.27 3.47
CA TYR A 301 -8.92 -2.93 3.09
C TYR A 301 -7.74 -2.47 3.96
N PHE A 302 -7.78 -2.78 5.25
CA PHE A 302 -6.67 -2.49 6.14
C PHE A 302 -5.47 -3.41 5.87
N ALA A 303 -5.68 -4.71 5.71
CA ALA A 303 -4.60 -5.65 5.41
C ALA A 303 -3.91 -5.35 4.07
N SER A 304 -4.66 -4.96 3.03
CA SER A 304 -4.12 -4.64 1.71
C SER A 304 -3.10 -3.50 1.76
N SER A 305 -3.17 -2.61 2.75
CA SER A 305 -2.19 -1.54 2.95
C SER A 305 -0.79 -2.01 3.31
N THR A 306 -0.63 -3.26 3.75
CA THR A 306 0.67 -3.82 4.11
C THR A 306 1.41 -4.40 2.91
N PHE A 307 0.69 -4.75 1.84
CA PHE A 307 1.25 -5.17 0.56
C PHE A 307 1.87 -3.96 -0.18
N GLN A 308 2.81 -4.22 -1.09
CA GLN A 308 3.49 -3.20 -1.89
C GLN A 308 3.59 -3.63 -3.36
N GLY A 309 3.83 -2.66 -4.23
CA GLY A 309 4.15 -2.89 -5.64
C GLY A 309 3.07 -3.63 -6.42
N GLN A 310 3.52 -4.42 -7.40
CA GLN A 310 2.67 -5.16 -8.33
C GLN A 310 1.70 -6.12 -7.63
N LEU A 311 2.17 -6.83 -6.60
CA LEU A 311 1.34 -7.77 -5.86
C LEU A 311 0.11 -7.10 -5.23
N ARG A 312 0.25 -5.88 -4.69
CA ARG A 312 -0.90 -5.16 -4.14
C ARG A 312 -1.92 -4.83 -5.23
N THR A 313 -1.46 -4.47 -6.43
CA THR A 313 -2.31 -4.19 -7.60
C THR A 313 -3.09 -5.44 -8.00
N ASP A 314 -2.41 -6.57 -8.15
CA ASP A 314 -3.04 -7.81 -8.62
C ASP A 314 -4.03 -8.39 -7.61
N LEU A 315 -3.70 -8.35 -6.31
CA LEU A 315 -4.63 -8.79 -5.26
C LEU A 315 -5.87 -7.88 -5.17
N LEU A 316 -5.73 -6.56 -5.41
CA LEU A 316 -6.86 -5.65 -5.47
C LEU A 316 -7.80 -5.96 -6.65
N LEU A 317 -7.23 -6.23 -7.82
CA LEU A 317 -7.97 -6.59 -9.03
C LEU A 317 -8.64 -7.97 -8.89
N LEU A 318 -7.93 -8.95 -8.34
CA LEU A 318 -8.47 -10.28 -8.05
C LEU A 318 -9.65 -10.21 -7.07
N TYR A 319 -9.49 -9.49 -5.96
CA TYR A 319 -10.59 -9.27 -5.01
C TYR A 319 -11.78 -8.58 -5.68
N SER A 320 -11.49 -7.59 -6.52
CA SER A 320 -12.50 -6.85 -7.26
C SER A 320 -13.31 -7.75 -8.19
N PHE A 321 -12.65 -8.64 -8.95
CA PHE A 321 -13.31 -9.65 -9.78
C PHE A 321 -14.18 -10.57 -8.93
N CYS A 322 -13.63 -11.19 -7.88
CA CYS A 322 -14.37 -12.12 -7.03
C CYS A 322 -15.63 -11.46 -6.47
N ARG A 323 -15.53 -10.20 -6.01
CA ARG A 323 -16.68 -9.49 -5.46
C ARG A 323 -17.70 -9.08 -6.52
N VAL A 324 -17.27 -8.76 -7.74
CA VAL A 324 -18.19 -8.47 -8.85
C VAL A 324 -18.95 -9.72 -9.27
N ALA A 325 -18.26 -10.86 -9.39
CA ALA A 325 -18.89 -12.12 -9.74
C ALA A 325 -19.94 -12.53 -8.69
N ASP A 326 -19.59 -12.42 -7.41
CA ASP A 326 -20.48 -12.64 -6.27
C ASP A 326 -21.67 -11.68 -6.26
N ASP A 327 -21.45 -10.36 -6.41
CA ASP A 327 -22.52 -9.34 -6.45
C ASP A 327 -23.49 -9.57 -7.63
N LEU A 328 -23.00 -9.99 -8.82
CA LEU A 328 -23.86 -10.28 -9.98
C LEU A 328 -24.83 -11.43 -9.71
N VAL A 329 -24.41 -12.43 -8.95
CA VAL A 329 -25.24 -13.60 -8.59
C VAL A 329 -26.17 -13.26 -7.43
N ASP A 330 -25.64 -12.65 -6.37
CA ASP A 330 -26.39 -12.34 -5.14
C ASP A 330 -27.44 -11.24 -5.32
N ASP A 331 -27.17 -10.22 -6.14
CA ASP A 331 -28.08 -9.11 -6.38
C ASP A 331 -29.10 -9.40 -7.52
N ALA A 332 -29.08 -10.61 -8.10
CA ALA A 332 -30.03 -11.02 -9.15
C ALA A 332 -31.46 -11.10 -8.60
N ALA A 333 -32.44 -10.65 -9.39
CA ALA A 333 -33.84 -10.61 -8.97
C ALA A 333 -34.49 -12.00 -8.96
N THR A 334 -33.97 -12.94 -9.76
CA THR A 334 -34.50 -14.31 -9.89
C THR A 334 -33.38 -15.33 -10.02
N ALA A 335 -33.65 -16.58 -9.63
CA ALA A 335 -32.71 -17.68 -9.82
C ALA A 335 -32.33 -17.90 -11.29
N SER A 336 -33.26 -17.65 -12.23
CA SER A 336 -32.99 -17.73 -13.68
C SER A 336 -31.97 -16.68 -14.13
N GLU A 337 -32.10 -15.45 -13.62
CA GLU A 337 -31.13 -14.37 -13.88
C GLU A 337 -29.76 -14.70 -13.29
N ALA A 338 -29.72 -15.20 -12.05
CA ALA A 338 -28.47 -15.61 -11.42
C ALA A 338 -27.76 -16.74 -12.20
N SER A 339 -28.49 -17.77 -12.65
CA SER A 339 -27.97 -18.82 -13.52
C SER A 339 -27.46 -18.27 -14.85
N ALA A 340 -28.13 -17.27 -15.42
CA ALA A 340 -27.66 -16.60 -16.64
C ALA A 340 -26.35 -15.83 -16.41
N TRP A 341 -26.16 -15.19 -15.24
CA TRP A 341 -24.90 -14.55 -14.87
C TRP A 341 -23.77 -15.56 -14.72
N ILE A 342 -24.01 -16.69 -14.06
CA ILE A 342 -23.03 -17.78 -13.93
C ILE A 342 -22.63 -18.32 -15.31
N ALA A 343 -23.60 -18.57 -16.19
CA ALA A 343 -23.32 -19.02 -17.56
C ALA A 343 -22.46 -18.01 -18.37
N LYS A 344 -22.72 -16.71 -18.20
CA LYS A 344 -21.88 -15.66 -18.81
C LYS A 344 -20.47 -15.63 -18.23
N LEU A 345 -20.31 -15.86 -16.92
CA LEU A 345 -19.00 -15.94 -16.28
C LEU A 345 -18.22 -17.16 -16.75
N HIS A 346 -18.85 -18.34 -16.85
CA HIS A 346 -18.24 -19.54 -17.46
C HIS A 346 -17.75 -19.25 -18.87
N ARG A 347 -18.61 -18.65 -19.70
CA ARG A 347 -18.23 -18.27 -21.07
C ARG A 347 -17.09 -17.25 -21.10
N TYR A 348 -17.07 -16.29 -20.18
CA TYR A 348 -15.95 -15.37 -20.02
C TYR A 348 -14.64 -16.12 -19.68
N LEU A 349 -14.67 -17.08 -18.74
CA LEU A 349 -13.51 -17.90 -18.39
C LEU A 349 -13.01 -18.73 -19.58
N GLU A 350 -13.91 -19.32 -20.36
CA GLU A 350 -13.53 -20.00 -21.61
C GLU A 350 -12.79 -19.09 -22.58
N LEU A 351 -13.24 -17.84 -22.73
CA LEU A 351 -12.64 -16.86 -23.65
C LEU A 351 -11.25 -16.45 -23.19
N ILE A 352 -11.07 -16.07 -21.91
CA ILE A 352 -9.76 -15.58 -21.41
C ILE A 352 -8.69 -16.68 -21.37
N TYR A 353 -9.08 -17.95 -21.24
CA TYR A 353 -8.16 -19.08 -21.29
C TYR A 353 -8.09 -19.76 -22.67
N SER A 354 -8.79 -19.24 -23.67
CA SER A 354 -8.62 -19.70 -25.05
C SER A 354 -7.29 -19.17 -25.61
N ARG A 355 -6.39 -20.07 -26.04
CA ARG A 355 -5.01 -19.74 -26.47
C ARG A 355 -4.91 -19.11 -27.87
N ASP A 356 -5.84 -18.23 -28.24
CA ASP A 356 -5.92 -17.65 -29.60
C ASP A 356 -5.28 -16.24 -29.64
N GLU A 357 -4.72 -15.82 -30.78
CA GLU A 357 -4.02 -14.53 -30.95
C GLU A 357 -4.99 -13.34 -31.06
N LYS A 358 -6.27 -13.58 -31.40
CA LYS A 358 -7.33 -12.54 -31.53
C LYS A 358 -8.18 -12.39 -30.25
N THR A 359 -7.65 -12.79 -29.12
CA THR A 359 -8.43 -13.01 -27.89
C THR A 359 -8.84 -11.70 -27.20
N ASP A 360 -7.99 -10.67 -27.18
CA ASP A 360 -8.26 -9.44 -26.41
C ASP A 360 -9.48 -8.65 -26.91
N THR A 361 -9.61 -8.44 -28.22
CA THR A 361 -10.79 -7.74 -28.79
C THR A 361 -12.07 -8.52 -28.53
N ARG A 362 -12.02 -9.86 -28.65
CA ARG A 362 -13.18 -10.73 -28.39
C ARG A 362 -13.62 -10.71 -26.94
N ILE A 363 -12.67 -10.66 -25.99
CA ILE A 363 -12.97 -10.54 -24.56
C ILE A 363 -13.63 -9.18 -24.28
N SER A 364 -13.03 -8.09 -24.78
CA SER A 364 -13.56 -6.74 -24.59
C SER A 364 -14.99 -6.62 -25.10
N ASP A 365 -15.24 -7.05 -26.34
CA ASP A 365 -16.57 -7.01 -26.95
C ASP A 365 -17.57 -7.85 -26.16
N TYR A 366 -17.18 -9.06 -25.74
CA TYR A 366 -18.04 -9.92 -24.94
C TYR A 366 -18.41 -9.27 -23.60
N VAL A 367 -17.44 -8.70 -22.88
CA VAL A 367 -17.67 -8.05 -21.59
C VAL A 367 -18.58 -6.85 -21.74
N VAL A 368 -18.32 -5.97 -22.71
CA VAL A 368 -19.11 -4.75 -22.95
C VAL A 368 -20.55 -5.08 -23.31
N GLN A 369 -20.78 -6.13 -24.11
CA GLN A 369 -22.13 -6.52 -24.55
C GLN A 369 -22.92 -7.26 -23.48
N ASN A 370 -22.25 -8.04 -22.61
CA ASN A 370 -22.94 -8.99 -21.73
C ASN A 370 -23.01 -8.57 -20.27
N PHE A 371 -22.16 -7.64 -19.82
CA PHE A 371 -22.04 -7.25 -18.41
C PHE A 371 -22.33 -5.76 -18.16
N PRO A 372 -22.91 -5.40 -17.00
CA PRO A 372 -23.20 -4.00 -16.66
C PRO A 372 -21.94 -3.12 -16.59
N PRO A 373 -21.99 -1.84 -16.99
CA PRO A 373 -20.82 -0.96 -17.05
C PRO A 373 -19.94 -0.95 -15.78
N GLY A 374 -20.55 -0.86 -14.59
CA GLY A 374 -19.84 -0.84 -13.30
C GLY A 374 -19.18 -2.15 -12.87
N THR A 375 -19.22 -3.18 -13.72
CA THR A 375 -18.59 -4.49 -13.50
C THR A 375 -17.47 -4.79 -14.49
N GLN A 376 -17.46 -4.09 -15.64
CA GLN A 376 -16.64 -4.43 -16.79
C GLN A 376 -15.15 -4.37 -16.49
N TYR A 377 -14.68 -3.35 -15.77
CA TYR A 377 -13.26 -3.24 -15.43
C TYR A 377 -12.75 -4.37 -14.54
N ALA A 378 -13.58 -4.89 -13.63
CA ALA A 378 -13.18 -6.00 -12.77
C ALA A 378 -12.95 -7.29 -13.58
N LEU A 379 -13.71 -7.47 -14.66
CA LEU A 379 -13.54 -8.57 -15.60
C LEU A 379 -12.29 -8.33 -16.45
N LEU A 380 -12.25 -7.22 -17.19
CA LEU A 380 -11.17 -6.90 -18.15
C LEU A 380 -9.78 -6.80 -17.52
N GLN A 381 -9.70 -6.51 -16.22
CA GLN A 381 -8.43 -6.31 -15.51
C GLN A 381 -8.08 -7.45 -14.55
N LEU A 382 -8.83 -8.56 -14.57
CA LEU A 382 -8.47 -9.76 -13.83
C LEU A 382 -7.05 -10.20 -14.21
N PRO A 383 -6.13 -10.44 -13.26
CA PRO A 383 -4.76 -10.90 -13.56
C PRO A 383 -4.73 -12.39 -13.95
N TYR A 384 -5.53 -12.80 -14.94
CA TYR A 384 -5.76 -14.20 -15.32
C TYR A 384 -4.50 -14.91 -15.82
N LEU A 385 -3.52 -14.18 -16.34
CA LEU A 385 -2.22 -14.74 -16.74
C LEU A 385 -1.36 -15.22 -15.55
N LYS A 386 -1.70 -14.80 -14.33
CA LYS A 386 -0.95 -15.10 -13.09
C LYS A 386 -1.58 -16.19 -12.23
N ILE A 387 -2.76 -16.66 -12.61
CA ILE A 387 -3.57 -17.60 -11.84
C ILE A 387 -4.04 -18.75 -12.72
N SER A 388 -4.34 -19.88 -12.08
CA SER A 388 -4.86 -21.06 -12.75
C SER A 388 -6.34 -20.88 -13.09
N ARG A 389 -6.81 -21.56 -14.14
CA ARG A 389 -8.23 -21.57 -14.52
C ARG A 389 -9.11 -22.26 -13.48
N GLN A 390 -8.68 -23.42 -12.96
CA GLN A 390 -9.51 -24.28 -12.12
C GLN A 390 -10.08 -23.58 -10.86
N PRO A 391 -9.31 -22.79 -10.09
CA PRO A 391 -9.87 -22.05 -8.96
C PRO A 391 -10.99 -21.06 -9.32
N LEU A 392 -10.95 -20.47 -10.52
CA LEU A 392 -12.03 -19.58 -10.99
C LEU A 392 -13.29 -20.38 -11.33
N GLU A 393 -13.15 -21.54 -11.97
CA GLU A 393 -14.26 -22.45 -12.27
C GLU A 393 -14.91 -22.97 -10.98
N ASP A 394 -14.08 -23.40 -10.02
CA ASP A 394 -14.54 -23.88 -8.72
C ASP A 394 -15.28 -22.78 -7.93
N LEU A 395 -14.84 -21.52 -8.05
CA LEU A 395 -15.55 -20.37 -7.50
C LEU A 395 -16.96 -20.23 -8.10
N LEU A 396 -17.10 -20.38 -9.43
CA LEU A 396 -18.41 -20.36 -10.08
C LEU A 396 -19.30 -21.53 -9.65
N HIS A 397 -18.73 -22.73 -9.45
CA HIS A 397 -19.45 -23.86 -8.85
C HIS A 397 -19.91 -23.59 -7.40
N GLY A 398 -19.20 -22.71 -6.67
CA GLY A 398 -19.63 -22.20 -5.38
C GLY A 398 -20.92 -21.40 -5.49
N PHE A 399 -20.99 -20.48 -6.46
CA PHE A 399 -22.19 -19.70 -6.75
C PHE A 399 -23.37 -20.57 -7.20
N GLU A 400 -23.12 -21.62 -7.98
CA GLU A 400 -24.17 -22.60 -8.35
C GLU A 400 -24.75 -23.27 -7.11
N THR A 401 -23.91 -23.61 -6.13
CA THR A 401 -24.35 -24.17 -4.85
C THR A 401 -25.26 -23.17 -4.10
N ASP A 402 -24.96 -21.87 -4.16
CA ASP A 402 -25.79 -20.84 -3.54
C ASP A 402 -27.20 -20.72 -4.16
N LEU A 403 -27.38 -21.13 -5.43
CA LEU A 403 -28.70 -21.16 -6.09
C LEU A 403 -29.56 -22.36 -5.70
N GLU A 404 -28.96 -23.41 -5.14
CA GLU A 404 -29.68 -24.60 -4.68
C GLU A 404 -30.42 -24.37 -3.35
N PHE A 405 -30.13 -23.27 -2.64
CA PHE A 405 -30.88 -22.85 -1.47
C PHE A 405 -32.28 -22.39 -1.87
N THR A 406 -33.26 -23.27 -1.64
CA THR A 406 -34.69 -22.98 -1.83
C THR A 406 -35.46 -23.39 -0.58
N PRO A 407 -36.72 -22.99 -0.41
CA PRO A 407 -37.54 -23.44 0.72
C PRO A 407 -37.66 -24.97 0.85
N THR A 408 -37.39 -25.72 -0.22
CA THR A 408 -37.50 -27.19 -0.27
C THR A 408 -36.18 -27.90 -0.50
N SER A 409 -35.07 -27.18 -0.66
CA SER A 409 -33.76 -27.75 -0.95
C SER A 409 -32.66 -27.04 -0.16
N HIS A 410 -31.82 -27.84 0.49
CA HIS A 410 -30.68 -27.37 1.25
C HIS A 410 -29.43 -28.17 0.82
N PRO A 411 -28.47 -27.53 0.13
CA PRO A 411 -27.36 -28.25 -0.48
C PRO A 411 -26.32 -28.75 0.53
N ILE A 412 -26.27 -28.17 1.74
CA ILE A 412 -25.25 -28.49 2.75
C ILE A 412 -25.78 -29.53 3.74
N ASN A 413 -25.64 -30.81 3.41
CA ASN A 413 -26.16 -31.91 4.24
C ASN A 413 -25.15 -32.38 5.30
N THR A 414 -23.90 -32.49 4.89
CA THR A 414 -22.79 -33.02 5.68
C THR A 414 -21.70 -31.98 5.90
N GLU A 415 -20.78 -32.28 6.82
CA GLU A 415 -19.57 -31.47 6.99
C GLU A 415 -18.71 -31.43 5.72
N SER A 416 -18.69 -32.51 4.94
CA SER A 416 -17.96 -32.58 3.67
C SER A 416 -18.53 -31.60 2.64
N ASP A 417 -19.87 -31.43 2.61
CA ASP A 417 -20.53 -30.46 1.72
C ASP A 417 -20.17 -29.03 2.13
N LEU A 418 -20.17 -28.74 3.44
CA LEU A 418 -19.73 -27.45 3.97
C LEU A 418 -18.26 -27.17 3.62
N GLN A 419 -17.38 -28.15 3.75
CA GLN A 419 -15.97 -28.00 3.40
C GLN A 419 -15.80 -27.77 1.89
N THR A 420 -16.54 -28.49 1.05
CA THR A 420 -16.54 -28.32 -0.42
C THR A 420 -17.02 -26.93 -0.82
N TYR A 421 -18.12 -26.46 -0.22
CA TYR A 421 -18.60 -25.09 -0.42
C TYR A 421 -17.53 -24.06 0.00
N ALA A 422 -16.97 -24.21 1.20
CA ALA A 422 -15.95 -23.28 1.70
C ALA A 422 -14.66 -23.27 0.88
N HIS A 423 -14.25 -24.43 0.35
CA HIS A 423 -13.17 -24.54 -0.62
C HIS A 423 -13.49 -23.69 -1.86
N ARG A 424 -14.65 -23.91 -2.47
CA ARG A 424 -15.09 -23.23 -3.70
C ARG A 424 -15.14 -21.70 -3.55
N VAL A 425 -15.72 -21.17 -2.47
CA VAL A 425 -15.96 -19.72 -2.35
C VAL A 425 -14.83 -18.93 -1.67
N ALA A 426 -13.92 -19.59 -0.97
CA ALA A 426 -12.85 -18.92 -0.23
C ALA A 426 -11.48 -19.60 -0.34
N GLY A 427 -11.45 -20.93 -0.31
CA GLY A 427 -10.24 -21.72 -0.54
C GLY A 427 -9.58 -21.41 -1.88
N THR A 428 -10.35 -21.45 -2.96
CA THR A 428 -9.95 -21.07 -4.33
C THR A 428 -9.38 -19.66 -4.41
N VAL A 429 -10.01 -18.70 -3.70
CA VAL A 429 -9.55 -17.30 -3.65
C VAL A 429 -8.18 -17.22 -2.98
N ALA A 430 -7.98 -17.95 -1.89
CA ALA A 430 -6.69 -18.03 -1.22
C ALA A 430 -5.61 -18.68 -2.11
N ARG A 431 -5.96 -19.75 -2.86
CA ARG A 431 -5.08 -20.37 -3.87
C ARG A 431 -4.64 -19.35 -4.91
N MET A 432 -5.58 -18.62 -5.51
CA MET A 432 -5.29 -17.58 -6.51
C MET A 432 -4.40 -16.45 -5.93
N CYS A 433 -4.61 -16.06 -4.67
CA CYS A 433 -3.73 -15.09 -4.01
C CYS A 433 -2.29 -15.59 -3.90
N ILE A 434 -2.10 -16.87 -3.57
CA ILE A 434 -0.77 -17.50 -3.46
C ILE A 434 -0.12 -17.69 -4.83
N GLU A 435 -0.89 -18.03 -5.86
CA GLU A 435 -0.40 -18.09 -7.25
C GLU A 435 0.13 -16.73 -7.71
N CYS A 436 -0.59 -15.62 -7.45
CA CYS A 436 -0.09 -14.27 -7.70
C CYS A 436 1.23 -13.98 -6.97
N ILE A 437 1.35 -14.40 -5.70
CA ILE A 437 2.58 -14.23 -4.91
C ILE A 437 3.76 -14.96 -5.57
N PHE A 438 3.57 -16.21 -5.99
CA PHE A 438 4.63 -16.98 -6.63
C PHE A 438 5.00 -16.45 -8.01
N TYR A 439 4.02 -15.90 -8.75
CA TYR A 439 4.25 -15.26 -10.03
C TYR A 439 5.13 -13.99 -9.86
N ASP A 440 4.72 -13.07 -8.98
CA ASP A 440 5.35 -11.76 -8.84
C ASP A 440 6.75 -11.81 -8.21
N TYR A 441 7.01 -12.78 -7.34
CA TYR A 441 8.30 -12.92 -6.66
C TYR A 441 9.20 -14.01 -7.26
N GLN A 442 8.90 -14.49 -8.47
CA GLN A 442 9.68 -15.45 -9.28
C GLN A 442 10.71 -16.24 -8.46
N CYS A 443 10.29 -17.35 -7.85
CA CYS A 443 11.22 -18.25 -7.16
C CYS A 443 12.19 -18.85 -8.20
N THR A 444 13.31 -18.20 -8.42
CA THR A 444 14.45 -18.71 -9.19
C THR A 444 15.32 -19.49 -8.21
N SER A 445 15.13 -20.80 -8.17
CA SER A 445 16.07 -21.71 -7.51
C SER A 445 16.23 -22.98 -8.36
N THR A 446 17.32 -23.68 -8.09
CA THR A 446 18.04 -24.51 -9.06
C THR A 446 17.57 -25.97 -9.12
N THR A 447 16.36 -26.29 -8.61
CA THR A 447 15.84 -27.68 -8.62
C THR A 447 14.32 -27.75 -8.90
N PRO A 448 13.88 -28.00 -10.14
CA PRO A 448 12.49 -27.77 -10.58
C PRO A 448 11.39 -28.65 -9.92
N SER A 449 11.71 -29.86 -9.48
CA SER A 449 10.71 -30.81 -8.96
C SER A 449 10.37 -30.56 -7.49
N PHE A 450 11.40 -30.43 -6.63
CA PHE A 450 11.24 -30.15 -5.21
C PHE A 450 10.49 -28.83 -4.95
N GLU A 451 10.74 -27.83 -5.80
CA GLU A 451 10.04 -26.55 -5.75
C GLU A 451 8.56 -26.65 -6.13
N ARG A 452 8.20 -27.54 -7.06
CA ARG A 452 6.79 -27.73 -7.46
C ARG A 452 5.97 -28.31 -6.33
N ASP A 453 6.47 -29.38 -5.70
CA ASP A 453 5.77 -30.02 -4.59
C ASP A 453 5.64 -29.09 -3.39
N GLN A 454 6.68 -28.29 -3.10
CA GLN A 454 6.61 -27.27 -2.05
C GLN A 454 5.58 -26.18 -2.37
N LYS A 455 5.61 -25.62 -3.58
CA LYS A 455 4.62 -24.63 -4.03
C LYS A 455 3.21 -25.18 -3.91
N GLN A 456 2.98 -26.42 -4.35
CA GLN A 456 1.67 -27.05 -4.27
C GLN A 456 1.20 -27.20 -2.81
N ARG A 457 2.07 -27.68 -1.90
CA ARG A 457 1.74 -27.75 -0.47
C ARG A 457 1.36 -26.39 0.13
N ILE A 458 2.06 -25.32 -0.26
CA ILE A 458 1.76 -23.96 0.22
C ILE A 458 0.42 -23.47 -0.33
N ILE A 459 0.13 -23.74 -1.61
CA ILE A 459 -1.17 -23.44 -2.23
C ILE A 459 -2.29 -24.20 -1.51
N ASP A 460 -2.10 -25.48 -1.22
CA ASP A 460 -3.06 -26.32 -0.50
C ASP A 460 -3.24 -25.86 0.95
N ALA A 461 -2.19 -25.39 1.62
CA ALA A 461 -2.32 -24.75 2.92
C ALA A 461 -3.09 -23.42 2.83
N GLY A 462 -2.91 -22.66 1.76
CA GLY A 462 -3.70 -21.46 1.47
C GLY A 462 -5.19 -21.77 1.35
N ASP A 463 -5.53 -22.83 0.63
CA ASP A 463 -6.89 -23.35 0.51
C ASP A 463 -7.50 -23.64 1.91
N VAL A 464 -6.79 -24.41 2.73
CA VAL A 464 -7.19 -24.69 4.12
C VAL A 464 -7.38 -23.41 4.94
N ALA A 465 -6.51 -22.42 4.79
CA ALA A 465 -6.67 -21.12 5.42
C ALA A 465 -7.93 -20.38 4.91
N GLY A 466 -8.22 -20.43 3.61
CA GLY A 466 -9.43 -19.88 3.02
C GLY A 466 -10.71 -20.51 3.59
N ILE A 467 -10.73 -21.85 3.74
CA ILE A 467 -11.83 -22.58 4.40
C ILE A 467 -12.01 -22.10 5.84
N ALA A 468 -10.92 -21.95 6.60
CA ALA A 468 -10.97 -21.42 7.96
C ALA A 468 -11.62 -20.02 8.02
N LEU A 469 -11.24 -19.12 7.10
CA LEU A 469 -11.83 -17.78 7.02
C LEU A 469 -13.32 -17.85 6.68
N GLN A 470 -13.73 -18.78 5.81
CA GLN A 470 -15.14 -18.94 5.45
C GLN A 470 -15.97 -19.50 6.59
N TYR A 471 -15.43 -20.39 7.41
CA TYR A 471 -16.12 -20.86 8.61
C TYR A 471 -16.32 -19.74 9.62
N VAL A 472 -15.34 -18.83 9.78
CA VAL A 472 -15.52 -17.61 10.57
C VAL A 472 -16.59 -16.69 9.97
N ASN A 473 -16.69 -16.60 8.64
CA ASN A 473 -17.75 -15.84 7.97
C ASN A 473 -19.13 -16.40 8.26
N ILE A 474 -19.33 -17.69 8.03
CA ILE A 474 -20.61 -18.37 8.29
C ILE A 474 -20.97 -18.22 9.77
N ALA A 475 -20.01 -18.43 10.67
CA ALA A 475 -20.23 -18.23 12.11
C ALA A 475 -20.55 -16.77 12.46
N ARG A 476 -20.06 -15.77 11.71
CA ARG A 476 -20.39 -14.36 11.93
C ARG A 476 -21.78 -14.01 11.44
N ASP A 477 -22.16 -14.54 10.28
CA ASP A 477 -23.27 -14.02 9.47
C ASP A 477 -24.53 -14.91 9.52
N ILE A 478 -24.61 -15.94 10.38
CA ILE A 478 -25.79 -16.81 10.58
C ILE A 478 -27.14 -16.06 10.48
N ALA A 479 -27.31 -14.97 11.24
CA ALA A 479 -28.56 -14.20 11.27
C ALA A 479 -28.79 -13.31 10.04
N VAL A 480 -27.74 -12.95 9.32
CA VAL A 480 -27.83 -12.22 8.05
C VAL A 480 -28.19 -13.19 6.94
N ASP A 481 -27.54 -14.34 6.89
CA ASP A 481 -27.77 -15.40 5.90
C ASP A 481 -29.19 -15.98 6.03
N ALA A 482 -29.66 -16.17 7.28
CA ALA A 482 -31.03 -16.60 7.56
C ALA A 482 -32.09 -15.64 6.98
N LYS A 483 -31.83 -14.33 6.97
CA LYS A 483 -32.75 -13.34 6.35
C LYS A 483 -32.79 -13.45 4.83
N MET A 484 -31.75 -14.01 4.22
CA MET A 484 -31.68 -14.33 2.80
C MET A 484 -32.22 -15.74 2.50
N GLY A 485 -32.74 -16.46 3.50
CA GLY A 485 -33.22 -17.83 3.34
C GLY A 485 -32.11 -18.88 3.25
N ARG A 486 -30.86 -18.51 3.59
CA ARG A 486 -29.69 -19.38 3.48
C ARG A 486 -29.26 -19.89 4.86
N VAL A 487 -28.93 -21.17 4.95
CA VAL A 487 -28.41 -21.81 6.17
C VAL A 487 -27.27 -22.74 5.78
N TYR A 488 -26.03 -22.29 6.01
CA TYR A 488 -24.83 -23.04 5.64
C TYR A 488 -24.42 -24.11 6.66
N ILE A 489 -25.10 -24.18 7.81
CA ILE A 489 -24.79 -25.18 8.84
C ILE A 489 -25.30 -26.55 8.37
N PRO A 490 -24.47 -27.61 8.38
CA PRO A 490 -24.87 -28.93 7.89
C PRO A 490 -26.14 -29.47 8.52
N THR A 491 -27.05 -30.01 7.70
CA THR A 491 -28.29 -30.68 8.15
C THR A 491 -28.02 -31.69 9.27
N THR A 492 -26.97 -32.49 9.12
CA THR A 492 -26.54 -33.49 10.11
C THR A 492 -26.21 -32.88 11.48
N TRP A 493 -25.68 -31.66 11.53
CA TRP A 493 -25.42 -30.96 12.79
C TRP A 493 -26.70 -30.36 13.38
N LEU A 494 -27.58 -29.83 12.52
CA LEU A 494 -28.88 -29.30 12.95
C LEU A 494 -29.70 -30.38 13.64
N THR A 495 -29.84 -31.54 12.99
CA THR A 495 -30.61 -32.66 13.53
C THR A 495 -30.05 -33.17 14.86
N ALA A 496 -28.71 -33.16 15.03
CA ALA A 496 -28.07 -33.56 16.28
C ALA A 496 -28.40 -32.64 17.47
N GLU A 497 -28.67 -31.36 17.19
CA GLU A 497 -29.09 -30.34 18.17
C GLU A 497 -30.63 -30.20 18.23
N GLY A 498 -31.38 -31.09 17.57
CA GLY A 498 -32.85 -31.04 17.51
C GLY A 498 -33.41 -29.87 16.68
N LEU A 499 -32.59 -29.26 15.82
CA LEU A 499 -32.94 -28.12 14.98
C LEU A 499 -33.25 -28.55 13.54
N SER A 500 -34.05 -27.74 12.87
CA SER A 500 -34.29 -27.77 11.42
C SER A 500 -33.82 -26.47 10.76
N HIS A 501 -33.70 -26.44 9.44
CA HIS A 501 -33.40 -25.21 8.69
C HIS A 501 -34.41 -24.09 9.03
N ASP A 502 -35.70 -24.41 9.00
CA ASP A 502 -36.78 -23.50 9.40
C ASP A 502 -36.62 -22.93 10.81
N SER A 503 -36.08 -23.73 11.75
CA SER A 503 -35.86 -23.25 13.11
C SER A 503 -34.77 -22.17 13.16
N ILE A 504 -33.70 -22.31 12.37
CA ILE A 504 -32.64 -21.29 12.25
C ILE A 504 -33.18 -20.04 11.54
N LEU A 505 -33.98 -20.22 10.49
CA LEU A 505 -34.57 -19.09 9.76
C LEU A 505 -35.47 -18.24 10.67
N LYS A 506 -36.20 -18.89 11.60
CA LYS A 506 -37.11 -18.23 12.55
C LYS A 506 -36.39 -17.63 13.75
N ASP A 507 -35.43 -18.35 14.33
CA ASP A 507 -34.67 -17.91 15.51
C ASP A 507 -33.15 -18.18 15.34
N PRO A 508 -32.42 -17.30 14.64
CA PRO A 508 -30.99 -17.45 14.43
C PRO A 508 -30.15 -17.06 15.67
N HIS A 509 -30.78 -16.77 16.81
CA HIS A 509 -30.12 -16.34 18.05
C HIS A 509 -30.35 -17.31 19.21
N GLY A 510 -30.96 -18.47 18.96
CA GLY A 510 -31.22 -19.48 19.98
C GLY A 510 -29.94 -20.08 20.57
N VAL A 511 -30.02 -20.59 21.80
CA VAL A 511 -28.88 -21.17 22.53
C VAL A 511 -28.22 -22.33 21.76
N HIS A 512 -29.01 -23.18 21.10
CA HIS A 512 -28.50 -24.28 20.28
C HIS A 512 -27.80 -23.77 19.00
N VAL A 513 -28.19 -22.60 18.47
CA VAL A 513 -27.49 -21.95 17.35
C VAL A 513 -26.11 -21.45 17.80
N GLU A 514 -25.99 -20.96 19.03
CA GLU A 514 -24.68 -20.59 19.61
C GLU A 514 -23.76 -21.80 19.85
N SER A 515 -24.31 -22.98 20.17
CA SER A 515 -23.55 -24.25 20.17
C SER A 515 -22.95 -24.53 18.78
N LEU A 516 -23.77 -24.42 17.73
CA LEU A 516 -23.35 -24.62 16.35
C LEU A 516 -22.34 -23.55 15.88
N ARG A 517 -22.52 -22.29 16.29
CA ARG A 517 -21.56 -21.20 16.06
C ARG A 517 -20.21 -21.54 16.68
N THR A 518 -20.21 -22.02 17.93
CA THR A 518 -18.99 -22.43 18.63
C THR A 518 -18.30 -23.58 17.89
N LYS A 519 -19.04 -24.59 17.46
CA LYS A 519 -18.53 -25.71 16.66
C LYS A 519 -17.89 -25.25 15.33
N LEU A 520 -18.50 -24.31 14.62
CA LEU A 520 -17.92 -23.71 13.42
C LEU A 520 -16.60 -23.00 13.73
N LEU A 521 -16.56 -22.21 14.81
CA LEU A 521 -15.36 -21.51 15.23
C LEU A 521 -14.25 -22.47 15.64
N ASP A 522 -14.55 -23.55 16.38
CA ASP A 522 -13.55 -24.55 16.76
C ASP A 522 -12.90 -25.19 15.53
N LYS A 523 -13.71 -25.56 14.53
CA LYS A 523 -13.19 -26.08 13.27
C LYS A 523 -12.39 -25.04 12.50
N ALA A 524 -12.84 -23.80 12.46
CA ALA A 524 -12.10 -22.71 11.82
C ALA A 524 -10.70 -22.54 12.45
N PHE A 525 -10.60 -22.55 13.78
CA PHE A 525 -9.31 -22.41 14.47
C PHE A 525 -8.42 -23.64 14.29
N ALA A 526 -8.98 -24.86 14.21
CA ALA A 526 -8.21 -26.06 13.90
C ALA A 526 -7.60 -26.02 12.49
N LEU A 527 -8.37 -25.61 11.48
CA LEU A 527 -7.90 -25.44 10.09
C LEU A 527 -6.86 -24.31 10.00
N TYR A 528 -7.09 -23.19 10.68
CA TYR A 528 -6.12 -22.10 10.77
C TYR A 528 -4.80 -22.58 11.40
N ASP A 529 -4.85 -23.37 12.49
CA ASP A 529 -3.66 -23.91 13.13
C ASP A 529 -2.88 -24.83 12.20
N GLN A 530 -3.58 -25.66 11.41
CA GLN A 530 -2.99 -26.53 10.38
C GLN A 530 -2.29 -25.75 9.26
N ALA A 531 -2.88 -24.66 8.78
CA ALA A 531 -2.38 -23.92 7.61
C ALA A 531 -1.35 -22.83 7.96
N SER A 532 -1.41 -22.27 9.17
CA SER A 532 -0.69 -21.03 9.50
C SER A 532 0.84 -21.13 9.42
N GLU A 533 1.42 -22.32 9.49
CA GLU A 533 2.87 -22.53 9.37
C GLU A 533 3.38 -22.37 7.95
N ALA A 534 2.57 -22.75 6.94
CA ALA A 534 2.94 -22.62 5.54
C ALA A 534 3.13 -21.16 5.10
N ILE A 535 2.60 -20.19 5.85
CA ILE A 535 2.85 -18.76 5.61
C ILE A 535 4.34 -18.44 5.70
N GLU A 536 5.11 -19.14 6.55
CA GLU A 536 6.55 -18.91 6.69
C GLU A 536 7.36 -19.51 5.53
N GLU A 537 6.75 -20.30 4.66
CA GLU A 537 7.38 -20.83 3.45
C GLU A 537 7.17 -19.92 2.22
N LEU A 538 6.31 -18.89 2.32
CA LEU A 538 6.13 -17.90 1.26
C LEU A 538 7.40 -17.05 1.03
N PRO A 539 7.51 -16.36 -0.12
CA PRO A 539 8.51 -15.30 -0.30
C PRO A 539 8.48 -14.30 0.87
N VAL A 540 9.65 -13.89 1.36
CA VAL A 540 9.79 -13.11 2.60
C VAL A 540 9.00 -11.80 2.55
N GLU A 541 8.90 -11.20 1.37
CA GLU A 541 8.15 -9.98 1.09
C GLU A 541 6.62 -10.15 1.27
N ALA A 542 6.08 -11.37 1.08
CA ALA A 542 4.65 -11.67 1.18
C ALA A 542 4.21 -12.16 2.56
N ARG A 543 5.12 -12.70 3.38
CA ARG A 543 4.78 -13.34 4.68
C ARG A 543 4.02 -12.39 5.60
N GLY A 544 4.63 -11.24 5.90
CA GLY A 544 4.06 -10.24 6.81
C GLY A 544 2.65 -9.81 6.39
N PRO A 545 2.45 -9.34 5.15
CA PRO A 545 1.13 -8.98 4.64
C PRO A 545 0.09 -10.09 4.67
N ILE A 546 0.47 -11.33 4.34
CA ILE A 546 -0.44 -12.49 4.41
C ILE A 546 -0.81 -12.83 5.85
N ARG A 547 0.14 -12.81 6.80
CA ARG A 547 -0.17 -12.93 8.23
C ARG A 547 -1.17 -11.86 8.65
N VAL A 548 -0.98 -10.61 8.24
CA VAL A 548 -1.91 -9.52 8.57
C VAL A 548 -3.31 -9.80 8.02
N ALA A 549 -3.43 -10.28 6.78
CA ALA A 549 -4.72 -10.60 6.16
C ALA A 549 -5.45 -11.70 6.93
N VAL A 550 -4.77 -12.83 7.20
CA VAL A 550 -5.34 -13.97 7.94
C VAL A 550 -5.67 -13.57 9.38
N GLU A 551 -4.73 -12.96 10.11
CA GLU A 551 -4.94 -12.57 11.51
C GLU A 551 -6.04 -11.53 11.68
N SER A 552 -6.14 -10.56 10.77
CA SER A 552 -7.19 -9.54 10.82
C SER A 552 -8.59 -10.14 10.67
N TYR A 553 -8.70 -11.29 10.00
CA TYR A 553 -9.94 -12.00 9.81
C TYR A 553 -10.22 -12.99 10.94
N MET A 554 -9.23 -13.78 11.36
CA MET A 554 -9.36 -14.66 12.52
C MET A 554 -9.67 -13.89 13.81
N GLU A 555 -9.27 -12.62 13.91
CA GLU A 555 -9.66 -11.75 15.02
C GLU A 555 -11.17 -11.55 15.13
N ILE A 556 -11.92 -11.65 14.03
CA ILE A 556 -13.39 -11.65 14.06
C ILE A 556 -13.88 -12.88 14.83
N GLY A 557 -13.34 -14.06 14.55
CA GLY A 557 -13.65 -15.29 15.27
C GLY A 557 -13.31 -15.18 16.76
N ARG A 558 -12.18 -14.54 17.11
CA ARG A 558 -11.81 -14.29 18.52
C ARG A 558 -12.78 -13.33 19.21
N VAL A 559 -13.32 -12.34 18.51
CA VAL A 559 -14.36 -11.43 19.03
C VAL A 559 -15.68 -12.15 19.21
N LEU A 560 -16.07 -13.04 18.29
CA LEU A 560 -17.31 -13.82 18.38
C LEU A 560 -17.35 -14.75 19.61
N ARG A 561 -16.18 -15.15 20.15
CA ARG A 561 -16.08 -15.94 21.39
C ARG A 561 -16.21 -15.11 22.67
N GLN A 562 -16.27 -13.78 22.59
CA GLN A 562 -16.31 -12.92 23.78
C GLN A 562 -17.76 -12.60 24.14
N GLU A 563 -18.12 -12.69 25.42
CA GLU A 563 -19.43 -12.24 25.88
C GLU A 563 -19.64 -10.74 25.59
N GLY A 564 -20.84 -10.37 25.14
CA GLY A 564 -21.22 -8.97 24.93
C GLY A 564 -20.49 -8.26 23.77
N TYR A 565 -19.99 -9.00 22.77
CA TYR A 565 -19.31 -8.38 21.63
C TYR A 565 -20.21 -7.39 20.86
N VAL A 566 -19.59 -6.33 20.33
CA VAL A 566 -20.31 -5.25 19.66
C VAL A 566 -20.71 -5.63 18.23
N VAL A 567 -22.01 -5.55 17.97
CA VAL A 567 -22.62 -5.75 16.66
C VAL A 567 -22.91 -4.41 15.99
N LYS A 568 -22.57 -4.25 14.71
CA LYS A 568 -22.96 -3.11 13.87
C LYS A 568 -23.59 -3.59 12.59
N ALA A 569 -24.81 -3.12 12.30
CA ALA A 569 -25.62 -3.59 11.16
C ALA A 569 -25.76 -5.13 11.14
N GLY A 570 -25.96 -5.74 12.30
CA GLY A 570 -26.12 -7.20 12.44
C GLY A 570 -24.83 -8.02 12.41
N ARG A 571 -23.65 -7.40 12.24
CA ARG A 571 -22.35 -8.12 12.18
C ARG A 571 -21.40 -7.76 13.31
N ALA A 572 -20.67 -8.75 13.84
CA ALA A 572 -19.61 -8.52 14.82
C ALA A 572 -18.50 -7.62 14.23
N THR A 573 -17.95 -6.70 15.03
CA THR A 573 -16.90 -5.78 14.56
C THR A 573 -15.67 -5.75 15.44
N VAL A 574 -14.50 -5.73 14.81
CA VAL A 574 -13.21 -5.55 15.51
C VAL A 574 -12.90 -4.04 15.62
N PRO A 575 -12.66 -3.50 16.84
CA PRO A 575 -12.26 -2.11 17.05
C PRO A 575 -10.97 -1.73 16.31
N LYS A 576 -10.85 -0.45 15.88
CA LYS A 576 -9.69 0.02 15.09
C LYS A 576 -8.34 -0.21 15.77
N ILE A 577 -8.24 0.11 17.07
CA ILE A 577 -6.99 -0.05 17.85
C ILE A 577 -6.62 -1.53 17.95
N ARG A 578 -7.60 -2.41 18.17
CA ARG A 578 -7.39 -3.86 18.23
C ARG A 578 -6.87 -4.38 16.89
N ARG A 579 -7.44 -3.93 15.77
CA ARG A 579 -6.97 -4.27 14.42
C ARG A 579 -5.52 -3.82 14.16
N LEU A 580 -5.18 -2.58 14.54
CA LEU A 580 -3.80 -2.08 14.45
C LEU A 580 -2.83 -2.94 15.26
N ARG A 581 -3.19 -3.28 16.51
CA ARG A 581 -2.36 -4.13 17.38
C ARG A 581 -2.16 -5.53 16.81
N VAL A 582 -3.22 -6.15 16.29
CA VAL A 582 -3.18 -7.49 15.68
C VAL A 582 -2.29 -7.49 14.45
N ALA A 583 -2.47 -6.53 13.53
CA ALA A 583 -1.60 -6.46 12.36
C ALA A 583 -0.15 -6.16 12.73
N TRP A 584 0.09 -5.27 13.68
CA TRP A 584 1.44 -5.00 14.15
C TRP A 584 2.14 -6.24 14.73
N LYS A 585 1.40 -7.01 15.53
CA LYS A 585 1.86 -8.29 16.06
C LYS A 585 2.15 -9.28 14.92
N ALA A 586 1.23 -9.41 13.96
CA ALA A 586 1.37 -10.30 12.81
C ALA A 586 2.60 -9.96 11.93
N LEU A 587 2.86 -8.68 11.69
CA LEU A 587 4.02 -8.23 10.90
C LEU A 587 5.36 -8.62 11.55
N LYS A 588 5.45 -8.59 12.88
CA LYS A 588 6.68 -8.95 13.62
C LYS A 588 7.01 -10.46 13.61
N GLY A 589 6.14 -11.31 13.09
CA GLY A 589 6.25 -12.77 13.21
C GLY A 589 5.34 -13.32 14.31
N ARG A 590 5.27 -14.64 14.46
CA ARG A 590 4.52 -15.25 15.56
C ARG A 590 5.07 -14.71 16.89
N LEU A 591 4.19 -14.22 17.76
CA LEU A 591 4.41 -14.42 19.19
C LEU A 591 4.17 -15.92 19.42
N GLN A 592 5.05 -16.56 20.19
CA GLN A 592 4.83 -17.90 20.71
C GLN A 592 3.40 -17.98 21.29
N LYS A 593 2.72 -19.10 21.00
CA LYS A 593 1.33 -19.38 21.38
C LYS A 593 1.10 -19.13 22.87
#